data_AF-A0A1G3U812-F1
#
_entry.id   AF-A0A1G3U812-F1
#
_cell.length_a   1.000
_cell.length_b   1.000
_cell.length_c   1.000
_cell.angle_alpha   90.00
_cell.angle_beta   90.00
_cell.angle_gamma   90.00
#
_symmetry.space_group_name_H-M   'P 1'
#
loop_
_entity.id
_entity.type
_entity.pdbx_description
1 polymer ?
#
loop_
_entity_poly.entity_id
_entity_poly.type
_entity_poly.pdbx_seq_one_letter_code
_entity_poly.pdbx_strand_id
1 'polypeptide(L)'
;MSRSSGRVWPYAIGAAIIFIFGACVATIVVTSKVPVEKSDTYMMGYHEADAKANDIINDRIEFNKKYKIEYLADELNSQNCVVKYKVSDVNSNSVNNADIKVVVTRPDNHKYDQELIN
;
A
#
# COMPACT_ATOMS: atom_id res chain seq x y z
N MET A 1 -11.09 39.65 48.91
CA MET A 1 -10.74 38.87 47.70
C MET A 1 -9.64 37.88 48.07
N SER A 2 -9.98 36.62 48.29
CA SER A 2 -9.04 35.57 48.71
C SER A 2 -8.02 35.35 47.58
N ARG A 3 -6.72 35.50 47.88
CA ARG A 3 -5.67 35.26 46.89
C ARG A 3 -5.52 33.75 46.70
N SER A 4 -5.79 33.28 45.48
CA SER A 4 -5.48 31.92 45.04
C SER A 4 -4.05 31.55 45.47
N SER A 5 -3.91 30.43 46.17
CA SER A 5 -2.61 29.89 46.56
C SER A 5 -1.82 29.62 45.27
N GLY A 6 -0.71 30.34 45.07
CA GLY A 6 0.17 30.20 43.90
C GLY A 6 0.72 28.78 43.66
N ARG A 7 0.48 27.86 44.60
CA ARG A 7 0.79 26.42 44.49
C ARG A 7 -0.11 25.68 43.49
N VAL A 8 -1.29 26.21 43.13
CA VAL A 8 -2.19 25.54 42.16
C VAL A 8 -1.59 25.51 40.76
N TRP A 9 -0.84 26.56 40.38
CA TRP A 9 -0.25 26.70 39.05
C TRP A 9 0.74 25.58 38.68
N PRO A 10 1.73 25.24 39.52
CA PRO A 10 2.63 24.11 39.26
C PRO A 10 1.91 22.77 39.06
N TYR A 11 0.88 22.48 39.87
CA TYR A 11 0.10 21.24 39.74
C TYR A 11 -0.74 21.23 38.46
N ALA A 12 -1.35 22.36 38.09
CA ALA A 12 -2.12 22.49 36.86
C ALA A 12 -1.24 22.30 35.62
N ILE A 13 -0.03 22.87 35.62
CA ILE A 13 0.96 22.67 34.55
C ILE A 13 1.38 21.20 34.47
N GLY A 14 1.70 20.57 35.60
CA GLY A 14 2.08 19.16 35.64
C GLY A 14 0.97 18.24 35.10
N ALA A 15 -0.27 18.48 35.52
CA ALA A 15 -1.43 17.74 35.03
C ALA A 15 -1.66 17.93 33.52
N ALA A 16 -1.50 19.15 33.01
CA ALA A 16 -1.64 19.45 31.59
C ALA A 16 -0.58 18.71 30.74
N ILE A 17 0.67 18.64 31.21
CA ILE A 17 1.74 17.91 30.53
C ILE A 17 1.42 16.41 30.45
N ILE A 18 1.00 15.81 31.57
CA ILE A 18 0.61 14.39 31.60
C ILE A 18 -0.58 14.13 30.68
N PHE A 19 -1.55 15.04 30.67
CA PHE A 19 -2.73 14.93 29.81
C PHE A 19 -2.35 14.97 28.33
N ILE A 20 -1.52 15.93 27.90
CA ILE A 20 -1.06 16.02 26.51
C ILE A 20 -0.26 14.78 26.12
N PHE A 21 0.65 14.32 26.98
CA PHE A 21 1.41 13.10 26.73
C PHE A 21 0.49 11.88 26.56
N GLY A 22 -0.51 11.73 27.43
CA GLY A 22 -1.53 10.70 27.33
C GLY A 22 -2.35 10.79 26.04
N ALA A 23 -2.72 12.00 25.62
CA ALA A 23 -3.42 12.23 24.35
C ALA A 23 -2.56 11.81 23.14
N CYS A 24 -1.27 12.14 23.13
CA CYS A 24 -0.35 11.71 22.07
C CYS A 24 -0.26 10.18 21.98
N VAL A 25 -0.11 9.49 23.11
CA VAL A 25 -0.08 8.02 23.15
C VAL A 25 -1.42 7.45 22.65
N ALA A 26 -2.54 8.00 23.09
CA ALA A 26 -3.87 7.57 22.64
C ALA A 26 -4.05 7.74 21.12
N THR A 27 -3.58 8.85 20.54
CA THR A 27 -3.60 9.07 19.09
C THR A 27 -2.80 7.99 18.36
N ILE A 28 -1.57 7.67 18.80
CA ILE A 28 -0.76 6.62 18.18
C ILE A 28 -1.51 5.27 18.23
N VAL A 29 -2.06 4.90 19.39
CA VAL A 29 -2.80 3.63 19.55
C VAL A 29 -4.03 3.56 18.66
N VAL A 30 -4.77 4.66 18.48
CA VAL A 30 -5.94 4.70 17.60
C VAL A 30 -5.51 4.63 16.14
N THR A 31 -4.54 5.44 15.73
CA THR A 31 -4.05 5.49 14.35
C THR A 31 -3.42 4.17 13.91
N SER A 32 -2.67 3.47 14.78
CA SER A 32 -2.11 2.15 14.46
C SER A 32 -3.16 1.04 14.26
N LYS A 33 -4.41 1.26 14.70
CA LYS A 33 -5.52 0.31 14.46
C LYS A 33 -6.29 0.58 13.18
N VAL A 34 -6.12 1.77 12.58
CA VAL A 34 -6.72 2.10 11.30
C VAL A 34 -5.79 1.59 10.20
N PRO A 35 -6.28 0.81 9.23
CA PRO A 35 -5.48 0.37 8.11
C PRO A 35 -5.15 1.60 7.25
N VAL A 36 -3.93 2.11 7.41
CA VAL A 36 -3.35 3.18 6.60
C VAL A 36 -2.27 2.61 5.67
N GLU A 37 -2.39 1.32 5.36
CA GLU A 37 -1.43 0.62 4.51
C GLU A 37 -1.46 1.27 3.12
N LYS A 38 -0.29 1.74 2.69
CA LYS A 38 -0.15 2.38 1.37
C LYS A 38 -0.18 1.29 0.32
N SER A 39 -0.84 1.54 -0.80
CA SER A 39 -0.91 0.55 -1.88
C SER A 39 0.49 0.13 -2.34
N ASP A 40 0.72 -1.17 -2.41
CA ASP A 40 1.95 -1.76 -2.95
C ASP A 40 2.06 -1.48 -4.45
N THR A 41 2.66 -0.33 -4.75
CA THR A 41 2.88 0.10 -6.12
C THR A 41 3.95 -0.80 -6.73
N TYR A 42 3.67 -1.39 -7.89
CA TYR A 42 4.54 -2.39 -8.52
C TYR A 42 4.78 -3.66 -7.67
N MET A 43 3.86 -4.01 -6.76
CA MET A 43 4.02 -5.13 -5.82
C MET A 43 5.13 -4.90 -4.79
N MET A 44 5.46 -3.64 -4.51
CA MET A 44 6.50 -3.21 -3.58
C MET A 44 5.99 -2.06 -2.72
N GLY A 45 6.54 -1.92 -1.51
CA GLY A 45 6.20 -0.79 -0.65
C GLY A 45 6.64 0.53 -1.29
N TYR A 46 5.85 1.61 -1.11
CA TYR A 46 6.06 2.89 -1.79
C TYR A 46 7.49 3.48 -1.65
N HIS A 47 8.11 3.36 -0.48
CA HIS A 47 9.48 3.84 -0.27
C HIS A 47 10.50 3.09 -1.13
N GLU A 48 10.29 1.80 -1.32
CA GLU A 48 11.16 0.97 -2.16
C GLU A 48 10.91 1.24 -3.63
N ALA A 49 9.64 1.36 -4.03
CA ALA A 49 9.24 1.73 -5.38
C ALA A 49 9.83 3.09 -5.81
N ASP A 50 9.81 4.08 -4.90
CA ASP A 50 10.38 5.42 -5.14
C ASP A 50 11.91 5.36 -5.24
N ALA A 51 12.56 4.64 -4.32
CA ALA A 51 14.02 4.47 -4.34
C ALA A 51 14.53 3.75 -5.60
N LYS A 52 13.73 2.84 -6.17
CA LYS A 52 14.08 2.04 -7.36
C LYS A 52 13.37 2.47 -8.64
N ALA A 53 12.78 3.67 -8.67
CA ALA A 53 11.93 4.10 -9.78
C ALA A 53 12.62 3.98 -11.16
N ASN A 54 13.90 4.37 -11.25
CA ASN A 54 14.67 4.29 -12.50
C ASN A 54 14.88 2.84 -12.97
N ASP A 55 15.16 1.93 -12.04
CA ASP A 55 15.37 0.52 -12.33
C ASP A 55 14.07 -0.11 -12.86
N ILE A 56 12.94 0.16 -12.19
CA ILE A 56 11.61 -0.29 -12.61
C ILE A 56 11.26 0.23 -14.01
N ILE A 57 11.58 1.49 -14.31
CA ILE A 57 11.35 2.07 -15.64
C ILE A 57 12.22 1.38 -16.69
N ASN A 58 13.49 1.15 -16.40
CA ASN A 58 14.42 0.47 -17.31
C ASN A 58 13.97 -0.98 -17.57
N ASP A 59 13.66 -1.73 -16.52
CA ASP A 59 13.15 -3.11 -16.62
C ASP A 59 11.87 -3.17 -17.45
N ARG A 60 10.95 -2.23 -17.24
CA ARG A 60 9.74 -2.11 -18.04
C ARG A 60 10.06 -1.84 -19.52
N ILE A 61 11.02 -0.95 -19.81
CA ILE A 61 11.44 -0.66 -21.18
C ILE A 61 12.05 -1.91 -21.83
N GLU A 62 12.92 -2.62 -21.12
CA GLU A 62 13.55 -3.84 -21.63
C GLU A 62 12.55 -4.97 -21.86
N PHE A 63 11.60 -5.14 -20.94
CA PHE A 63 10.50 -6.07 -21.11
C PHE A 63 9.65 -5.72 -22.34
N ASN A 64 9.22 -4.46 -22.47
CA ASN A 64 8.37 -3.99 -23.58
C ASN A 64 9.07 -4.05 -24.95
N LYS A 65 10.41 -4.07 -25.00
CA LYS A 65 11.16 -4.29 -26.25
C LYS A 65 11.02 -5.71 -26.80
N LYS A 66 10.65 -6.67 -25.96
CA LYS A 66 10.62 -8.10 -26.31
C LYS A 66 9.22 -8.67 -26.23
N TYR A 67 8.39 -8.15 -25.33
CA TYR A 67 7.10 -8.72 -24.98
C TYR A 67 6.02 -7.65 -24.90
N LYS A 68 4.78 -8.09 -25.09
CA LYS A 68 3.57 -7.31 -24.97
C LYS A 68 2.60 -8.06 -24.07
N ILE A 69 2.02 -7.35 -23.11
CA ILE A 69 0.95 -7.86 -22.25
C ILE A 69 -0.34 -7.15 -22.65
N GLU A 70 -1.39 -7.94 -22.91
CA GLU A 70 -2.73 -7.45 -23.21
C GLU A 70 -3.71 -7.98 -22.16
N TYR A 71 -4.49 -7.07 -21.56
CA TYR A 71 -5.63 -7.44 -20.73
C TYR A 71 -6.82 -7.75 -21.64
N LEU A 72 -7.31 -8.98 -21.58
CA LEU A 72 -8.36 -9.50 -22.47
C LEU A 72 -9.68 -9.76 -21.73
N ALA A 73 -9.73 -9.52 -20.43
CA ALA A 73 -10.93 -9.77 -19.65
C ALA A 73 -11.92 -8.61 -19.78
N ASP A 74 -13.20 -8.97 -19.72
CA ASP A 74 -14.32 -8.04 -19.66
C ASP A 74 -14.34 -7.30 -18.31
N GLU A 75 -15.31 -6.40 -18.14
CA GLU A 75 -15.47 -5.60 -16.92
C GLU A 75 -15.46 -6.46 -15.64
N LEU A 76 -14.85 -5.92 -14.59
CA LEU A 76 -14.79 -6.57 -13.29
C LEU A 76 -16.19 -6.61 -12.67
N ASN A 77 -16.77 -7.81 -12.53
CA ASN A 77 -18.02 -8.01 -11.80
C ASN A 77 -17.75 -8.51 -10.37
N SER A 78 -18.49 -7.95 -9.42
CA SER A 78 -18.55 -8.34 -8.01
C SER A 78 -18.86 -9.81 -7.72
N GLN A 79 -19.59 -10.52 -8.59
CA GLN A 79 -20.01 -11.91 -8.31
C GLN A 79 -19.02 -12.95 -8.82
N ASN A 80 -18.61 -12.83 -10.08
CA ASN A 80 -17.66 -13.72 -10.73
C ASN A 80 -16.90 -12.91 -11.78
N CYS A 81 -15.57 -12.86 -11.66
CA CYS A 81 -14.70 -12.21 -12.62
C CYS A 81 -13.60 -13.19 -13.04
N VAL A 82 -13.37 -13.29 -14.34
CA VAL A 82 -12.25 -14.04 -14.91
C VAL A 82 -11.26 -13.04 -15.47
N VAL A 83 -10.09 -12.97 -14.85
CA VAL A 83 -8.99 -12.13 -15.30
C VAL A 83 -8.21 -12.90 -16.38
N LYS A 84 -8.07 -12.32 -17.57
CA LYS A 84 -7.37 -12.93 -18.70
C LYS A 84 -6.29 -11.98 -19.19
N TYR A 85 -5.07 -12.48 -19.24
CA TYR A 85 -3.93 -11.79 -19.85
C TYR A 85 -3.37 -12.62 -20.99
N LYS A 86 -2.95 -11.94 -22.05
CA LYS A 86 -2.17 -12.53 -23.13
C LYS A 86 -0.78 -11.93 -23.13
N VAL A 87 0.23 -12.80 -23.10
CA VAL A 87 1.63 -12.42 -23.26
C VAL A 87 2.08 -12.89 -24.64
N SER A 88 2.49 -11.95 -25.48
CA SER A 88 3.08 -12.24 -26.78
C SER A 88 4.45 -11.62 -26.90
N ASP A 89 5.33 -12.20 -27.73
CA ASP A 89 6.54 -11.51 -28.14
C ASP A 89 6.20 -10.34 -29.10
N VAL A 90 7.21 -9.51 -29.41
CA VAL A 90 7.07 -8.43 -30.41
C VAL A 90 6.72 -8.91 -31.82
N ASN A 91 6.96 -10.19 -32.11
CA ASN A 91 6.61 -10.83 -33.38
C ASN A 91 5.21 -11.48 -33.34
N SER A 92 4.43 -11.23 -32.28
CA SER A 92 3.09 -11.79 -32.04
C SER A 92 3.04 -13.31 -31.79
N ASN A 93 4.16 -13.96 -31.48
CA ASN A 93 4.16 -15.35 -31.03
C ASN A 93 3.69 -15.44 -29.57
N SER A 94 2.94 -16.49 -29.25
CA SER A 94 2.49 -16.76 -27.89
C SER A 94 3.66 -17.17 -26.99
N VAL A 95 3.76 -16.57 -25.81
CA VAL A 95 4.71 -16.98 -24.78
C VAL A 95 4.02 -18.01 -23.89
N ASN A 96 4.38 -19.28 -24.04
CA ASN A 96 3.71 -20.38 -23.34
C ASN A 96 4.41 -20.83 -22.05
N ASN A 97 5.56 -20.25 -21.73
CA ASN A 97 6.39 -20.63 -20.57
C ASN A 97 6.74 -19.40 -19.71
N ALA A 98 5.75 -18.53 -19.49
CA ALA A 98 5.88 -17.39 -18.62
C ALA A 98 5.44 -17.78 -17.21
N ASP A 99 6.27 -17.46 -16.21
CA ASP A 99 5.88 -17.53 -14.80
C ASP A 99 5.04 -16.30 -14.48
N ILE A 100 3.78 -16.50 -14.12
CA ILE A 100 2.84 -15.40 -13.89
C ILE A 100 2.41 -15.39 -12.43
N LYS A 101 2.71 -14.28 -11.74
CA LYS A 101 2.17 -13.97 -10.41
C LYS A 101 1.16 -12.85 -10.52
N VAL A 102 -0.08 -13.10 -10.09
CA VAL A 102 -1.14 -12.10 -9.98
C VAL A 102 -1.46 -11.92 -8.50
N VAL A 103 -1.47 -10.67 -8.03
CA VAL A 103 -1.86 -10.35 -6.65
C VAL A 103 -3.14 -9.53 -6.67
N VAL A 104 -4.17 -10.06 -6.01
CA VAL A 104 -5.44 -9.36 -5.79
C VAL A 104 -5.39 -8.79 -4.38
N THR A 105 -5.30 -7.47 -4.27
CA THR A 105 -5.15 -6.74 -3.01
C THR A 105 -6.24 -5.68 -2.83
N ARG A 106 -6.55 -5.31 -1.59
CA ARG A 106 -7.36 -4.12 -1.31
C ARG A 106 -6.44 -2.88 -1.33
N PRO A 107 -6.91 -1.71 -1.80
CA PRO A 107 -6.08 -0.51 -1.89
C PRO A 107 -5.46 -0.05 -0.57
N ASP A 108 -6.10 -0.39 0.54
CA ASP A 108 -5.86 0.13 1.89
C ASP A 108 -5.48 -0.95 2.92
N ASN A 109 -5.44 -2.24 2.54
CA ASN A 109 -5.23 -3.35 3.48
C ASN A 109 -4.73 -4.63 2.83
N HIS A 110 -3.61 -5.15 3.30
CA HIS A 110 -2.97 -6.37 2.82
C HIS A 110 -3.45 -7.66 3.49
N LYS A 111 -4.26 -7.56 4.56
CA LYS A 111 -4.73 -8.72 5.34
C LYS A 111 -5.45 -9.77 4.49
N TYR A 112 -6.05 -9.36 3.37
CA TYR A 112 -6.86 -10.21 2.50
C TYR A 112 -6.24 -10.41 1.12
N ASP A 113 -4.93 -10.16 0.99
CA ASP A 113 -4.24 -10.33 -0.27
C ASP A 113 -4.26 -11.79 -0.73
N GLN A 114 -4.53 -11.97 -2.01
CA GLN A 114 -4.53 -13.29 -2.65
C GLN A 114 -3.47 -13.31 -3.74
N GLU A 115 -2.51 -14.21 -3.58
CA GLU A 115 -1.51 -14.50 -4.61
C GLU A 115 -1.97 -15.67 -5.46
N LEU A 116 -2.05 -15.46 -6.77
CA LEU A 116 -2.36 -16.47 -7.77
C LEU A 116 -1.10 -16.67 -8.60
N ILE A 117 -0.54 -17.88 -8.55
CA ILE A 117 0.70 -18.26 -9.24
C ILE A 117 0.35 -19.32 -10.27
N ASN A 118 0.86 -19.16 -11.49
CA ASN A 118 0.76 -20.12 -12.58
C ASN A 118 2.11 -20.32 -13.25
#